data_AF-A0A366GQT0-F1
#
_entry.id   AF-A0A366GQT0-F1
#
_cell.length_a   1.000
_cell.length_b   1.000
_cell.length_c   1.000
_cell.angle_alpha   90.00
_cell.angle_beta   90.00
_cell.angle_gamma   90.00
#
_symmetry.space_group_name_H-M   'P 1'
#
loop_
_entity.id
_entity.type
_entity.pdbx_description
1 polymer ?
#
loop_
_entity_poly.entity_id
_entity_poly.type
_entity_poly.pdbx_seq_one_letter_code
_entity_poly.pdbx_strand_id
1 'polypeptide(L)'
;MAKSKETVTRTVIVALVLSVFFSVIVSTAAVTLKPLQVKNQNLNIKTNILAAADMLPQAASPQEIEEAFARFEVKLVNLKTGEYVDPDYVGVQDPMKYDMYKAASNPELSTDIPADQDQAGIGRRPDVAKVYILRENGELQKVVLPIHGYGLWSTLYGFVSLKGDANTIEGLGFYQHAETPGLGGEVDNPRWKAQWEGKVVYGENMTEPQIKLVKGGVNENTRNKEHKIDALSGATLTSRGVENLVDYWLGDRGYAQYLKNLRQGEV
;
A
#
# COMPACT_ATOMS: atom_id res chain seq x y z
N MET A 1 42.38 -47.23 10.29
CA MET A 1 42.49 -45.97 11.03
C MET A 1 42.15 -44.82 10.09
N ALA A 2 41.01 -44.16 10.29
CA ALA A 2 40.63 -43.00 9.49
C ALA A 2 41.48 -41.80 9.93
N LYS A 3 42.40 -41.35 9.07
CA LYS A 3 43.18 -40.12 9.29
C LYS A 3 42.18 -38.96 9.38
N SER A 4 42.15 -38.22 10.49
CA SER A 4 41.35 -36.99 10.59
C SER A 4 41.86 -36.00 9.54
N LYS A 5 41.15 -35.89 8.42
CA LYS A 5 41.51 -35.03 7.27
C LYS A 5 41.22 -33.55 7.52
N GLU A 6 40.59 -33.24 8.64
CA GLU A 6 40.23 -31.88 9.07
C GLU A 6 41.43 -31.22 9.74
N THR A 7 41.87 -30.11 9.17
CA THR A 7 42.88 -29.22 9.74
C THR A 7 42.31 -27.81 9.67
N VAL A 8 42.62 -26.97 10.66
CA VAL A 8 42.12 -25.59 10.73
C VAL A 8 42.33 -24.85 9.39
N THR A 9 43.50 -25.04 8.76
CA THR A 9 43.82 -24.46 7.45
C THR A 9 42.88 -24.93 6.34
N ARG A 10 42.55 -26.23 6.27
CA ARG A 10 41.60 -26.75 5.27
C ARG A 10 40.21 -26.22 5.51
N THR A 11 39.76 -26.16 6.75
CA THR A 11 38.45 -25.60 7.10
C THR A 11 38.36 -24.13 6.65
N VAL A 12 39.41 -23.33 6.87
CA VAL A 12 39.48 -21.92 6.43
C VAL A 12 39.45 -21.81 4.91
N ILE A 13 40.22 -22.64 4.19
CA ILE A 13 40.24 -22.63 2.71
C ILE A 13 38.87 -23.05 2.14
N VAL A 14 38.26 -24.11 2.69
CA VAL A 14 36.94 -24.58 2.27
C VAL A 14 35.89 -23.49 2.50
N ALA A 15 35.91 -22.85 3.68
CA ALA A 15 35.02 -21.74 3.98
C ALA A 15 35.19 -20.56 3.00
N LEU A 16 36.44 -20.19 2.68
CA LEU A 16 36.75 -19.13 1.72
C LEU A 16 36.24 -19.46 0.31
N VAL A 17 36.48 -20.69 -0.16
CA VAL A 17 36.04 -21.13 -1.49
C VAL A 17 34.51 -21.17 -1.56
N LEU A 18 33.84 -21.72 -0.54
CA LEU A 18 32.38 -21.72 -0.46
C LEU A 18 31.82 -20.30 -0.39
N SER A 19 32.43 -19.40 0.39
CA SER A 19 31.95 -18.02 0.50
C SER A 19 32.08 -17.29 -0.84
N VAL A 20 33.21 -17.43 -1.54
CA VAL A 20 33.41 -16.80 -2.86
C VAL A 20 32.46 -17.40 -3.89
N PHE A 21 32.31 -18.72 -3.90
CA PHE A 21 31.40 -19.41 -4.81
C PHE A 21 29.95 -18.94 -4.63
N PHE A 22 29.44 -18.96 -3.40
CA PHE A 22 28.08 -18.49 -3.11
C PHE A 22 27.92 -16.99 -3.33
N SER A 23 28.92 -16.16 -3.02
CA SER A 23 28.83 -14.72 -3.26
C SER A 23 28.71 -14.40 -4.75
N VAL A 24 29.47 -15.10 -5.61
CA VAL A 24 29.40 -14.92 -7.07
C VAL A 24 28.02 -15.34 -7.60
N ILE A 25 27.50 -16.49 -7.17
CA ILE A 25 26.18 -16.96 -7.59
C ILE A 25 25.08 -15.98 -7.17
N VAL A 26 25.05 -15.60 -5.89
CA VAL A 26 24.02 -14.70 -5.34
C VAL A 26 24.11 -13.32 -5.99
N SER A 27 25.31 -12.75 -6.14
CA SER A 27 25.49 -11.45 -6.77
C SER A 27 25.08 -11.48 -8.24
N THR A 28 25.43 -12.54 -8.98
CA THR A 28 25.07 -12.67 -10.39
C THR A 28 23.57 -12.76 -10.55
N ALA A 29 22.90 -13.62 -9.79
CA ALA A 29 21.44 -13.74 -9.80
C ALA A 29 20.77 -12.41 -9.41
N ALA A 30 21.23 -11.75 -8.34
CA ALA A 30 20.66 -10.50 -7.88
C ALA A 30 20.76 -9.39 -8.94
N VAL A 31 21.94 -9.15 -9.51
CA VAL A 31 22.16 -8.06 -10.48
C VAL A 31 21.42 -8.33 -11.80
N THR A 32 21.44 -9.57 -12.29
CA THR A 32 20.82 -9.91 -13.58
C THR A 32 19.29 -9.93 -13.52
N LEU A 33 18.69 -10.42 -12.41
CA LEU A 33 17.23 -10.48 -12.28
C LEU A 33 16.61 -9.17 -11.80
N LYS A 34 17.37 -8.27 -11.15
CA LYS A 34 16.82 -7.04 -10.56
C LYS A 34 15.99 -6.20 -11.53
N PRO A 35 16.42 -5.94 -12.79
CA PRO A 35 15.62 -5.14 -13.71
C PRO A 35 14.27 -5.79 -14.05
N LEU A 36 14.26 -7.11 -14.21
CA LEU A 36 13.03 -7.88 -14.47
C LEU A 36 12.10 -7.88 -13.25
N GLN A 37 12.65 -8.02 -12.04
CA GLN A 37 11.88 -7.92 -10.81
C GLN A 37 11.23 -6.55 -10.66
N VAL A 38 11.98 -5.46 -10.89
CA VAL A 38 11.45 -4.09 -10.82
C VAL A 38 10.36 -3.88 -11.86
N LYS A 39 10.54 -4.35 -13.09
CA LYS A 39 9.50 -4.28 -14.14
C LYS A 39 8.23 -5.00 -13.72
N ASN A 40 8.34 -6.23 -13.19
CA ASN A 40 7.19 -7.01 -12.75
C ASN A 40 6.51 -6.40 -11.51
N GLN A 41 7.28 -5.83 -10.58
CA GLN A 41 6.75 -5.12 -9.42
C GLN A 41 5.97 -3.87 -9.83
N ASN A 42 6.51 -3.07 -10.76
CA ASN A 42 5.83 -1.89 -11.28
C ASN A 42 4.53 -2.27 -11.99
N LEU A 43 4.55 -3.34 -12.79
CA LEU A 43 3.34 -3.85 -13.43
C LEU A 43 2.33 -4.33 -12.37
N ASN A 44 2.77 -5.08 -11.37
CA ASN A 44 1.90 -5.54 -10.27
C ASN A 44 1.26 -4.37 -9.50
N ILE A 45 2.01 -3.30 -9.24
CA ILE A 45 1.50 -2.09 -8.61
C ILE A 45 0.38 -1.47 -9.47
N LYS A 46 0.62 -1.29 -10.77
CA LYS A 46 -0.40 -0.75 -11.70
C LYS A 46 -1.64 -1.65 -11.77
N THR A 47 -1.44 -2.97 -11.84
CA THR A 47 -2.53 -3.95 -11.78
C THR A 47 -3.36 -3.79 -10.50
N ASN A 48 -2.72 -3.60 -9.35
CA ASN A 48 -3.43 -3.42 -8.07
C ASN A 48 -4.13 -2.07 -7.95
N ILE A 49 -3.57 -1.00 -8.52
CA ILE A 49 -4.25 0.30 -8.63
C ILE A 49 -5.52 0.14 -9.46
N LEU A 50 -5.42 -0.48 -10.64
CA LEU A 50 -6.57 -0.75 -11.50
C LEU A 50 -7.60 -1.65 -10.84
N ALA A 51 -7.16 -2.69 -10.12
CA ALA A 51 -8.06 -3.59 -9.40
C ALA A 51 -8.81 -2.88 -8.28
N ALA A 52 -8.11 -2.07 -7.46
CA ALA A 52 -8.74 -1.30 -6.39
C ALA A 52 -9.72 -0.25 -6.93
N ALA A 53 -9.45 0.27 -8.13
CA ALA A 53 -10.30 1.23 -8.82
C ALA A 53 -11.39 0.58 -9.68
N ASP A 54 -11.62 -0.74 -9.63
CA ASP A 54 -12.57 -1.46 -10.50
C ASP A 54 -12.39 -1.15 -12.01
N MET A 55 -11.14 -1.15 -12.47
CA MET A 55 -10.74 -0.82 -13.84
C MET A 55 -9.79 -1.84 -14.46
N LEU A 56 -9.54 -2.96 -13.78
CA LEU A 56 -8.65 -4.00 -14.29
C LEU A 56 -9.38 -4.84 -15.36
N PRO A 57 -8.91 -4.87 -16.62
CA PRO A 57 -9.52 -5.70 -17.65
C PRO A 57 -9.37 -7.20 -17.33
N GLN A 58 -10.34 -8.01 -17.74
CA GLN A 58 -10.25 -9.46 -17.56
C GLN A 58 -9.11 -10.04 -18.38
N ALA A 59 -8.26 -10.86 -17.75
CA ALA A 59 -7.10 -11.49 -18.38
C ALA A 59 -6.16 -10.51 -19.12
N ALA A 60 -6.01 -9.29 -18.58
CA ALA A 60 -5.23 -8.22 -19.20
C ALA A 60 -3.77 -8.61 -19.43
N SER A 61 -3.30 -8.34 -20.64
CA SER A 61 -1.88 -8.31 -20.99
C SER A 61 -1.16 -7.14 -20.30
N PRO A 62 0.18 -7.19 -20.18
CA PRO A 62 0.95 -6.07 -19.66
C PRO A 62 0.68 -4.73 -20.38
N GLN A 63 0.43 -4.78 -21.69
CA GLN A 63 0.14 -3.60 -22.50
C GLN A 63 -1.21 -2.99 -22.14
N GLU A 64 -2.26 -3.81 -22.00
CA GLU A 64 -3.60 -3.34 -21.61
C GLU A 64 -3.60 -2.73 -20.20
N ILE A 65 -2.78 -3.26 -19.28
CA ILE A 65 -2.58 -2.68 -17.94
C ILE A 65 -1.95 -1.28 -18.05
N GLU A 66 -0.91 -1.13 -18.89
CA GLU A 66 -0.25 0.15 -19.09
C GLU A 66 -1.19 1.19 -19.72
N GLU A 67 -1.98 0.78 -20.72
CA GLU A 67 -2.97 1.65 -21.39
C GLU A 67 -4.10 2.07 -20.45
N ALA A 68 -4.64 1.14 -19.66
CA ALA A 68 -5.66 1.46 -18.67
C ALA A 68 -5.12 2.40 -17.58
N PHE A 69 -3.89 2.15 -17.11
CA PHE A 69 -3.24 2.98 -16.11
C PHE A 69 -2.92 4.40 -16.64
N ALA A 70 -2.63 4.55 -17.92
CA ALA A 70 -2.33 5.86 -18.53
C ALA A 70 -3.47 6.88 -18.43
N ARG A 71 -4.70 6.43 -18.11
CA ARG A 71 -5.84 7.31 -17.82
C ARG A 71 -5.72 8.04 -16.48
N PHE A 72 -4.90 7.54 -15.56
CA PHE A 72 -4.70 8.16 -14.25
C PHE A 72 -3.69 9.31 -14.33
N GLU A 73 -4.07 10.44 -13.76
CA GLU A 73 -3.14 11.49 -13.40
C GLU A 73 -2.39 11.10 -12.11
N VAL A 74 -1.06 11.14 -12.16
CA VAL A 74 -0.22 10.87 -11.00
C VAL A 74 0.15 12.21 -10.35
N LYS A 75 -0.26 12.42 -9.10
CA LYS A 75 0.02 13.66 -8.35
C LYS A 75 0.86 13.38 -7.13
N LEU A 76 1.62 14.39 -6.72
CA LEU A 76 2.32 14.40 -5.45
C LEU A 76 1.60 15.37 -4.51
N VAL A 77 1.27 14.91 -3.31
CA VAL A 77 0.45 15.63 -2.33
C VAL A 77 1.27 15.88 -1.08
N ASN A 78 1.37 17.13 -0.64
CA ASN A 78 1.89 17.45 0.69
C ASN A 78 0.86 17.03 1.74
N LEU A 79 1.19 16.04 2.59
CA LEU A 79 0.24 15.48 3.57
C LEU A 79 -0.10 16.45 4.71
N LYS A 80 0.62 17.56 4.87
CA LYS A 80 0.29 18.58 5.86
C LYS A 80 -0.75 19.57 5.33
N THR A 81 -0.62 20.01 4.08
CA THR A 81 -1.49 21.04 3.50
C THR A 81 -2.63 20.46 2.65
N GLY A 82 -2.47 19.23 2.16
CA GLY A 82 -3.38 18.61 1.20
C GLY A 82 -3.27 19.19 -0.21
N GLU A 83 -2.22 19.95 -0.51
CA GLU A 83 -2.01 20.58 -1.82
C GLU A 83 -1.07 19.74 -2.70
N TYR A 84 -1.19 19.90 -4.02
CA TYR A 84 -0.22 19.30 -4.93
C TYR A 84 1.13 20.03 -4.89
N VAL A 85 2.19 19.27 -5.08
CA VAL A 85 3.56 19.78 -5.25
C VAL A 85 4.14 19.30 -6.56
N ASP A 86 5.02 20.11 -7.15
CA ASP A 86 5.74 19.72 -8.36
C ASP A 86 6.76 18.60 -8.07
N PRO A 87 7.07 17.74 -9.05
CA PRO A 87 8.07 16.69 -8.93
C PRO A 87 9.43 17.17 -8.40
N ASP A 88 9.84 18.38 -8.81
CA ASP A 88 11.10 18.99 -8.41
C ASP A 88 11.17 19.26 -6.90
N TYR A 89 10.02 19.43 -6.22
CA TYR A 89 9.94 19.60 -4.76
C TYR A 89 10.52 18.40 -4.00
N VAL A 90 10.41 17.19 -4.55
CA VAL A 90 10.97 15.96 -3.99
C VAL A 90 12.19 15.45 -4.78
N GLY A 91 12.76 16.29 -5.64
CA GLY A 91 13.98 16.00 -6.39
C GLY A 91 13.82 14.95 -7.49
N VAL A 92 12.64 14.80 -8.09
CA VAL A 92 12.41 13.91 -9.23
C VAL A 92 11.83 14.67 -10.41
N GLN A 93 12.05 14.18 -11.63
CA GLN A 93 11.50 14.81 -12.85
C GLN A 93 10.07 14.36 -13.17
N ASP A 94 9.60 13.27 -12.56
CA ASP A 94 8.34 12.61 -12.88
C ASP A 94 7.73 12.08 -11.57
N PRO A 95 6.45 12.40 -11.24
CA PRO A 95 5.77 11.86 -10.07
C PRO A 95 5.89 10.35 -9.93
N MET A 96 5.87 9.59 -11.03
CA MET A 96 5.97 8.13 -11.00
C MET A 96 7.29 7.63 -10.41
N LYS A 97 8.38 8.40 -10.55
CA LYS A 97 9.71 8.04 -10.02
C LYS A 97 9.86 8.32 -8.52
N TYR A 98 8.93 9.05 -7.90
CA TYR A 98 8.97 9.30 -6.47
C TYR A 98 8.62 8.03 -5.68
N ASP A 99 9.50 7.65 -4.74
CA ASP A 99 9.30 6.54 -3.81
C ASP A 99 9.02 7.09 -2.41
N MET A 100 7.74 7.18 -2.06
CA MET A 100 7.31 7.72 -0.77
C MET A 100 7.71 6.83 0.41
N TYR A 101 7.93 5.52 0.21
CA TYR A 101 8.34 4.61 1.27
C TYR A 101 9.83 4.77 1.59
N LYS A 102 10.65 4.98 0.56
CA LYS A 102 12.05 5.39 0.76
C LYS A 102 12.12 6.77 1.43
N ALA A 103 11.28 7.72 1.03
CA ALA A 103 11.22 9.04 1.66
C ALA A 103 10.86 8.97 3.14
N ALA A 104 9.94 8.07 3.54
CA ALA A 104 9.56 7.84 4.94
C ALA A 104 10.75 7.46 5.85
N SER A 105 11.80 6.85 5.29
CA SER A 105 13.02 6.46 6.01
C SER A 105 14.03 7.60 6.14
N ASN A 106 13.84 8.74 5.46
CA ASN A 106 14.73 9.89 5.54
C ASN A 106 14.12 10.97 6.46
N PRO A 107 14.75 11.34 7.58
CA PRO A 107 14.24 12.36 8.49
C PRO A 107 13.98 13.74 7.90
N GLU A 108 14.64 14.08 6.79
CA GLU A 108 14.44 15.37 6.10
C GLU A 108 13.19 15.41 5.19
N LEU A 109 12.66 14.24 4.83
CA LEU A 109 11.51 14.08 3.92
C LEU A 109 10.30 13.43 4.61
N SER A 110 10.35 13.31 5.93
CA SER A 110 9.36 12.59 6.71
C SER A 110 9.17 13.18 8.10
N THR A 111 7.98 12.95 8.64
CA THR A 111 7.59 13.31 9.99
C THR A 111 7.61 12.06 10.88
N ASP A 112 8.21 12.18 12.08
CA ASP A 112 8.16 11.14 13.11
C ASP A 112 6.73 11.04 13.68
N ILE A 113 6.24 9.82 13.88
CA ILE A 113 4.91 9.61 14.44
C ILE A 113 5.08 9.24 15.92
N PRO A 114 4.53 10.05 16.85
CA PRO A 114 4.51 9.69 18.26
C PRO A 114 3.88 8.30 18.47
N ALA A 115 4.44 7.51 19.39
CA ALA A 115 4.03 6.12 19.58
C ALA A 115 2.55 5.95 19.97
N ASP A 116 1.97 6.93 20.65
CA ASP A 116 0.55 6.99 21.01
C ASP A 116 -0.37 7.31 19.81
N GLN A 117 0.21 7.74 18.69
CA GLN A 117 -0.48 8.13 17.46
C GLN A 117 -0.12 7.24 16.27
N ASP A 118 0.84 6.32 16.43
CA ASP A 118 1.26 5.38 15.40
C ASP A 118 0.37 4.12 15.38
N GLN A 119 -0.93 4.33 15.17
CA GLN A 119 -1.92 3.24 15.13
C GLN A 119 -1.60 2.21 14.04
N ALA A 120 -1.08 2.68 12.90
CA ALA A 120 -0.69 1.83 11.76
C ALA A 120 0.67 1.14 11.95
N GLY A 121 1.44 1.46 12.99
CA GLY A 121 2.74 0.84 13.26
C GLY A 121 3.78 1.08 12.16
N ILE A 122 3.80 2.29 11.58
CA ILE A 122 4.71 2.66 10.48
C ILE A 122 5.91 3.50 10.95
N GLY A 123 5.87 4.01 12.19
CA GLY A 123 6.93 4.80 12.85
C GLY A 123 7.14 6.20 12.27
N ARG A 124 7.26 6.32 10.95
CA ARG A 124 7.46 7.57 10.22
C ARG A 124 6.53 7.67 9.03
N ARG A 125 6.09 8.89 8.75
CA ARG A 125 5.23 9.20 7.60
C ARG A 125 6.00 10.10 6.64
N PRO A 126 6.04 9.83 5.33
CA PRO A 126 6.61 10.78 4.38
C PRO A 126 5.83 12.10 4.42
N ASP A 127 6.47 13.22 4.12
CA ASP A 127 5.78 14.52 4.08
C ASP A 127 4.98 14.69 2.79
N VAL A 128 5.42 14.02 1.72
CA VAL A 128 4.74 14.00 0.42
C VAL A 128 4.33 12.58 0.08
N ALA A 129 3.08 12.40 -0.34
CA ALA A 129 2.54 11.13 -0.83
C ALA A 129 2.27 11.18 -2.34
N LYS A 130 2.35 10.03 -3.00
CA LYS A 130 1.97 9.88 -4.42
C LYS A 130 0.55 9.35 -4.50
N VAL A 131 -0.32 10.00 -5.26
CA VAL A 131 -1.73 9.59 -5.43
C VAL A 131 -2.06 9.48 -6.92
N TYR A 132 -3.13 8.74 -7.23
CA TYR A 132 -3.58 8.52 -8.60
C TYR A 132 -5.02 8.98 -8.75
N ILE A 133 -5.27 9.85 -9.71
CA ILE A 133 -6.56 10.51 -9.89
C ILE A 133 -7.08 10.19 -11.28
N LEU A 134 -8.34 9.78 -11.37
CA LEU A 134 -9.05 9.67 -12.64
C LEU A 134 -10.05 10.82 -12.73
N ARG A 135 -9.90 11.65 -13.76
CA ARG A 135 -10.88 12.67 -14.13
C ARG A 135 -11.45 12.36 -15.50
N GLU A 136 -12.75 12.55 -15.66
CA GLU A 136 -13.45 12.46 -16.95
C GLU A 136 -14.25 13.74 -17.15
N ASN A 137 -14.08 14.38 -18.31
CA ASN A 137 -14.72 15.67 -18.61
C ASN A 137 -14.45 16.77 -17.56
N GLY A 138 -13.29 16.71 -16.88
CA GLY A 138 -12.91 17.63 -15.79
C GLY A 138 -13.45 17.26 -14.41
N GLU A 139 -14.38 16.30 -14.32
CA GLU A 139 -14.95 15.85 -13.05
C GLU A 139 -14.12 14.71 -12.45
N LEU A 140 -13.93 14.74 -11.14
CA LEU A 140 -13.28 13.66 -10.40
C LEU A 140 -14.17 12.40 -10.45
N GLN A 141 -13.62 11.32 -10.99
CA GLN A 141 -14.29 10.02 -11.00
C GLN A 141 -13.78 9.11 -9.89
N LYS A 142 -12.45 9.03 -9.73
CA LYS A 142 -11.81 8.16 -8.74
C LYS A 142 -10.54 8.80 -8.19
N VAL A 143 -10.25 8.54 -6.92
CA VAL A 143 -8.96 8.85 -6.30
C VAL A 143 -8.42 7.60 -5.60
N VAL A 144 -7.24 7.16 -6.01
CA VAL A 144 -6.56 5.98 -5.45
C VAL A 144 -5.40 6.42 -4.58
N LEU A 145 -5.44 5.98 -3.33
CA LEU A 145 -4.54 6.39 -2.27
C LEU A 145 -3.70 5.18 -1.84
N PRO A 146 -2.36 5.24 -1.93
CA PRO A 146 -1.50 4.23 -1.33
C PRO A 146 -1.61 4.29 0.20
N ILE A 147 -1.81 3.12 0.80
CA ILE A 147 -1.92 2.95 2.26
C ILE A 147 -1.03 1.80 2.69
N HIS A 148 -0.47 1.90 3.90
CA HIS A 148 0.29 0.81 4.47
C HIS A 148 0.28 0.81 6.00
N GLY A 149 0.47 -0.37 6.59
CA GLY A 149 0.54 -0.51 8.03
C GLY A 149 0.84 -1.93 8.46
N TYR A 150 1.24 -2.07 9.71
CA TYR A 150 1.61 -3.34 10.30
C TYR A 150 0.39 -4.23 10.54
N GLY A 151 0.44 -5.46 10.04
CA GLY A 151 -0.51 -6.52 10.31
C GLY A 151 -0.12 -7.30 11.56
N LEU A 152 0.09 -8.62 11.39
CA LEU A 152 0.67 -9.46 12.43
C LEU A 152 2.13 -9.84 12.14
N TRP A 153 2.44 -10.21 10.90
CA TRP A 153 3.75 -10.72 10.52
C TRP A 153 4.53 -9.75 9.65
N SER A 154 3.82 -8.82 9.01
CA SER A 154 4.38 -7.96 7.97
C SER A 154 3.65 -6.62 7.88
N THR A 155 4.30 -5.66 7.24
CA THR A 155 3.62 -4.47 6.76
C THR A 155 2.83 -4.82 5.50
N LEU A 156 1.52 -4.53 5.53
CA LEU A 156 0.67 -4.59 4.36
C LEU A 156 0.84 -3.30 3.57
N TYR A 157 1.07 -3.41 2.26
CA TYR A 157 1.08 -2.28 1.33
C TYR A 157 -0.03 -2.47 0.32
N GLY A 158 -0.84 -1.43 0.15
CA GLY A 158 -2.03 -1.51 -0.68
C GLY A 158 -2.53 -0.15 -1.14
N PHE A 159 -3.74 -0.20 -1.67
CA PHE A 159 -4.47 0.94 -2.18
C PHE A 159 -5.90 0.90 -1.65
N VAL A 160 -6.42 2.08 -1.32
CA VAL A 160 -7.87 2.31 -1.23
C VAL A 160 -8.25 3.26 -2.35
N SER A 161 -9.27 2.91 -3.11
CA SER A 161 -9.86 3.76 -4.13
C SER A 161 -11.16 4.34 -3.60
N LEU A 162 -11.34 5.65 -3.74
CA LEU A 162 -12.58 6.34 -3.44
C LEU A 162 -13.22 6.84 -4.74
N LYS A 163 -14.55 6.91 -4.75
CA LYS A 163 -15.35 7.51 -5.82
C LYS A 163 -15.12 9.03 -5.89
N GLY A 164 -15.77 9.68 -6.86
CA GLY A 164 -15.71 11.12 -7.09
C GLY A 164 -16.15 12.00 -5.92
N ASP A 165 -16.86 11.44 -4.94
CA ASP A 165 -17.21 12.10 -3.69
C ASP A 165 -16.06 12.13 -2.66
N ALA A 166 -14.94 11.45 -2.95
CA ALA A 166 -13.79 11.28 -2.09
C ALA A 166 -14.18 10.83 -0.65
N ASN A 167 -15.19 9.96 -0.56
CA ASN A 167 -15.68 9.39 0.69
C ASN A 167 -16.16 7.93 0.53
N THR A 168 -16.87 7.62 -0.55
CA THR A 168 -17.35 6.26 -0.82
C THR A 168 -16.21 5.43 -1.39
N ILE A 169 -15.93 4.28 -0.77
CA ILE A 169 -14.93 3.31 -1.21
C ILE A 169 -15.42 2.62 -2.48
N GLU A 170 -14.61 2.66 -3.51
CA GLU A 170 -14.75 1.85 -4.72
C GLU A 170 -14.18 0.45 -4.49
N GLY A 171 -13.00 0.38 -3.87
CA GLY A 171 -12.35 -0.88 -3.59
C GLY A 171 -11.08 -0.72 -2.78
N LEU A 172 -10.56 -1.86 -2.32
CA LEU A 172 -9.32 -1.97 -1.56
C LEU A 172 -8.55 -3.21 -2.02
N GLY A 173 -7.22 -3.09 -2.07
CA GLY A 173 -6.36 -4.21 -2.41
C GLY A 173 -4.95 -4.04 -1.86
N PHE A 174 -4.29 -5.15 -1.55
CA PHE A 174 -2.89 -5.19 -1.14
C PHE A 174 -2.05 -5.83 -2.24
N TYR A 175 -0.89 -5.23 -2.53
CA TYR A 175 0.06 -5.74 -3.52
C TYR A 175 1.30 -6.38 -2.89
N GLN A 176 1.48 -6.19 -1.58
CA GLN A 176 2.58 -6.78 -0.82
C GLN A 176 2.19 -6.98 0.65
N HIS A 177 2.30 -8.22 1.13
CA HIS A 177 2.28 -8.61 2.53
C HIS A 177 2.88 -10.02 2.67
N ALA A 178 3.14 -10.46 3.90
CA ALA A 178 3.60 -11.82 4.23
C ALA A 178 2.79 -12.45 5.39
N GLU A 179 1.53 -12.02 5.54
CA GLU A 179 0.58 -12.65 6.46
C GLU A 179 0.35 -14.14 6.11
N THR A 180 -0.05 -14.94 7.11
CA THR A 180 -0.22 -16.39 6.94
C THR A 180 -1.35 -16.72 5.96
N PRO A 181 -1.11 -17.49 4.87
CA PRO A 181 -2.15 -17.92 3.93
C PRO A 181 -3.29 -18.67 4.64
N GLY A 182 -4.54 -18.39 4.26
CA GLY A 182 -5.73 -18.96 4.90
C GLY A 182 -6.10 -18.35 6.26
N LEU A 183 -5.31 -17.40 6.77
CA LEU A 183 -5.62 -16.60 7.96
C LEU A 183 -5.54 -15.10 7.61
N GLY A 184 -4.44 -14.44 7.95
CA GLY A 184 -4.23 -13.03 7.62
C GLY A 184 -4.07 -12.79 6.12
N GLY A 185 -3.59 -13.80 5.38
CA GLY A 185 -3.53 -13.74 3.92
C GLY A 185 -4.90 -13.66 3.23
N GLU A 186 -6.00 -13.86 3.96
CA GLU A 186 -7.36 -13.67 3.44
C GLU A 186 -7.67 -12.19 3.13
N VAL A 187 -6.77 -11.24 3.44
CA VAL A 187 -6.81 -9.89 2.85
C VAL A 187 -6.80 -9.91 1.32
N ASP A 188 -6.33 -11.01 0.70
CA ASP A 188 -6.35 -11.21 -0.75
C ASP A 188 -7.61 -11.88 -1.28
N ASN A 189 -8.51 -12.35 -0.41
CA ASN A 189 -9.72 -13.05 -0.81
C ASN A 189 -10.67 -12.10 -1.57
N PRO A 190 -11.04 -12.40 -2.83
CA PRO A 190 -11.95 -11.56 -3.62
C PRO A 190 -13.30 -11.34 -2.94
N ARG A 191 -13.82 -12.33 -2.20
CA ARG A 191 -15.09 -12.20 -1.48
C ARG A 191 -15.01 -11.21 -0.33
N TRP A 192 -13.84 -11.12 0.32
CA TRP A 192 -13.61 -10.16 1.38
C TRP A 192 -13.36 -8.75 0.81
N LYS A 193 -12.55 -8.63 -0.25
CA LYS A 193 -12.34 -7.36 -0.98
C LYS A 193 -13.66 -6.75 -1.48
N ALA A 194 -14.56 -7.56 -2.02
CA ALA A 194 -15.88 -7.11 -2.48
C ALA A 194 -16.76 -6.48 -1.38
N GLN A 195 -16.50 -6.75 -0.10
CA GLN A 195 -17.25 -6.11 0.99
C GLN A 195 -16.90 -4.64 1.20
N TRP A 196 -15.77 -4.17 0.65
CA TRP A 196 -15.32 -2.80 0.78
C TRP A 196 -16.03 -1.84 -0.18
N GLU A 197 -16.52 -2.35 -1.31
CA GLU A 197 -17.22 -1.56 -2.30
C GLU A 197 -18.50 -0.95 -1.69
N GLY A 198 -18.67 0.36 -1.91
CA GLY A 198 -19.82 1.12 -1.41
C GLY A 198 -19.77 1.46 0.08
N LYS A 199 -18.72 1.06 0.80
CA LYS A 199 -18.52 1.51 2.19
C LYS A 199 -18.17 2.99 2.22
N VAL A 200 -18.57 3.68 3.27
CA VAL A 200 -18.34 5.11 3.43
C VAL A 200 -17.24 5.30 4.47
N VAL A 201 -16.24 6.13 4.19
CA VAL A 201 -15.11 6.35 5.11
C VAL A 201 -15.55 7.20 6.30
N TYR A 202 -16.17 8.34 6.03
CA TYR A 202 -16.52 9.36 7.02
C TYR A 202 -18.03 9.44 7.27
N GLY A 203 -18.40 9.73 8.52
CA GLY A 203 -19.77 10.11 8.88
C GLY A 203 -19.98 11.62 8.75
N GLU A 204 -20.56 12.23 9.78
CA GLU A 204 -20.73 13.69 9.85
C GLU A 204 -19.38 14.44 9.93
N ASN A 205 -18.40 13.87 10.64
CA ASN A 205 -17.05 14.43 10.69
C ASN A 205 -16.19 13.88 9.54
N MET A 206 -15.96 14.73 8.54
CA MET A 206 -15.25 14.41 7.28
C MET A 206 -13.73 14.26 7.41
N THR A 207 -13.19 14.22 8.64
CA THR A 207 -11.76 13.95 8.92
C THR A 207 -11.53 12.77 9.87
N GLU A 208 -12.59 12.19 10.42
CA GLU A 208 -12.52 11.04 11.34
C GLU A 208 -13.09 9.77 10.68
N PRO A 209 -12.23 8.88 10.16
CA PRO A 209 -12.67 7.62 9.57
C PRO A 209 -13.49 6.79 10.56
N GLN A 210 -14.59 6.22 10.08
CA GLN A 210 -15.51 5.39 10.86
C GLN A 210 -15.40 3.90 10.50
N ILE A 211 -14.45 3.54 9.63
CA ILE A 211 -14.29 2.17 9.13
C ILE A 211 -13.99 1.22 10.28
N LYS A 212 -14.72 0.10 10.34
CA LYS A 212 -14.52 -0.94 11.36
C LYS A 212 -14.60 -2.35 10.78
N LEU A 213 -13.68 -3.21 11.21
CA LEU A 213 -13.68 -4.63 10.88
C LEU A 213 -14.32 -5.41 12.04
N VAL A 214 -15.51 -5.96 11.79
CA VAL A 214 -16.39 -6.52 12.81
C VAL A 214 -16.26 -8.03 12.89
N LYS A 215 -15.94 -8.54 14.08
CA LYS A 215 -15.93 -9.99 14.34
C LYS A 215 -17.35 -10.56 14.30
N GLY A 216 -17.51 -11.72 13.67
CA GLY A 216 -18.82 -12.37 13.54
C GLY A 216 -19.65 -11.85 12.37
N GLY A 217 -19.12 -10.88 11.61
CA GLY A 217 -19.68 -10.39 10.36
C GLY A 217 -20.67 -9.24 10.53
N VAL A 218 -21.02 -8.63 9.40
CA VAL A 218 -21.95 -7.52 9.24
C VAL A 218 -23.21 -8.04 8.56
N ASN A 219 -24.36 -7.83 9.21
CA ASN A 219 -25.67 -8.21 8.68
C ASN A 219 -26.57 -6.98 8.48
N GLU A 220 -27.77 -7.20 7.94
CA GLU A 220 -28.71 -6.11 7.64
C GLU A 220 -29.11 -5.27 8.85
N ASN A 221 -29.12 -5.86 10.05
CA ASN A 221 -29.47 -5.21 11.32
C ASN A 221 -28.27 -4.55 12.00
N THR A 222 -27.08 -4.62 11.41
CA THR A 222 -25.90 -4.02 11.99
C THR A 222 -25.99 -2.50 11.91
N ARG A 223 -25.99 -1.83 13.07
CA ARG A 223 -25.98 -0.37 13.14
C ARG A 223 -24.74 0.19 12.43
N ASN A 224 -24.92 1.23 11.62
CA ASN A 224 -23.88 1.91 10.84
C ASN A 224 -23.10 0.93 9.93
N LYS A 225 -23.81 0.03 9.24
CA LYS A 225 -23.22 -1.03 8.39
C LYS A 225 -22.44 -0.48 7.19
N GLU A 226 -22.73 0.75 6.78
CA GLU A 226 -22.04 1.50 5.74
C GLU A 226 -20.56 1.72 6.06
N HIS A 227 -20.18 1.71 7.33
CA HIS A 227 -18.79 1.84 7.76
C HIS A 227 -18.15 0.49 8.16
N LYS A 228 -18.88 -0.63 8.06
CA LYS A 228 -18.45 -1.90 8.68
C LYS A 228 -18.20 -2.97 7.63
N ILE A 229 -17.08 -3.68 7.80
CA ILE A 229 -16.64 -4.81 6.97
C ILE A 229 -16.46 -6.02 7.89
N ASP A 230 -16.61 -7.23 7.37
CA ASP A 230 -16.31 -8.43 8.16
C ASP A 230 -14.81 -8.48 8.51
N ALA A 231 -14.51 -8.79 9.77
CA ALA A 231 -13.16 -9.16 10.16
C ALA A 231 -12.80 -10.54 9.59
N LEU A 232 -11.51 -10.74 9.30
CA LEU A 232 -10.98 -12.02 8.85
C LEU A 232 -11.11 -13.08 9.95
N SER A 233 -11.77 -14.19 9.61
CA SER A 233 -11.96 -15.30 10.54
C SER A 233 -10.62 -15.89 10.96
N GLY A 234 -10.39 -16.05 12.27
CA GLY A 234 -9.13 -16.56 12.81
C GLY A 234 -7.93 -15.60 12.71
N ALA A 235 -8.07 -14.41 12.11
CA ALA A 235 -6.98 -13.47 11.87
C ALA A 235 -7.27 -12.06 12.39
N THR A 236 -7.71 -12.00 13.67
CA THR A 236 -8.07 -10.73 14.34
C THR A 236 -6.95 -9.68 14.30
N LEU A 237 -5.69 -10.08 14.47
CA LEU A 237 -4.57 -9.14 14.51
C LEU A 237 -4.34 -8.49 13.14
N THR A 238 -4.38 -9.28 12.06
CA THR A 238 -4.35 -8.76 10.70
C THR A 238 -5.55 -7.84 10.42
N SER A 239 -6.77 -8.22 10.83
CA SER A 239 -7.95 -7.35 10.68
C SER A 239 -7.78 -6.03 11.42
N ARG A 240 -7.26 -6.05 12.65
CA ARG A 240 -6.97 -4.81 13.39
C ARG A 240 -5.89 -3.98 12.69
N GLY A 241 -4.85 -4.60 12.14
CA GLY A 241 -3.84 -3.90 11.36
C GLY A 241 -4.42 -3.20 10.13
N VAL A 242 -5.34 -3.86 9.42
CA VAL A 242 -6.08 -3.28 8.29
C VAL A 242 -6.99 -2.13 8.74
N GLU A 243 -7.73 -2.28 9.83
CA GLU A 243 -8.54 -1.19 10.39
C GLU A 243 -7.67 0.01 10.72
N ASN A 244 -6.59 -0.22 11.49
CA ASN A 244 -5.69 0.83 11.94
C ASN A 244 -5.00 1.57 10.79
N LEU A 245 -4.57 0.86 9.73
CA LEU A 245 -3.91 1.51 8.60
C LEU A 245 -4.90 2.35 7.80
N VAL A 246 -6.15 1.90 7.63
CA VAL A 246 -7.19 2.69 6.96
C VAL A 246 -7.51 3.93 7.79
N ASP A 247 -7.73 3.76 9.10
CA ASP A 247 -8.02 4.86 10.03
C ASP A 247 -6.87 5.89 10.06
N TYR A 248 -5.62 5.45 10.09
CA TYR A 248 -4.46 6.34 10.07
C TYR A 248 -4.35 7.12 8.75
N TRP A 249 -4.36 6.42 7.62
CA TRP A 249 -4.14 7.04 6.32
C TRP A 249 -5.30 7.90 5.87
N LEU A 250 -6.53 7.62 6.29
CA LEU A 250 -7.68 8.47 6.01
C LEU A 250 -7.96 9.48 7.13
N GLY A 251 -7.19 9.49 8.22
CA GLY A 251 -7.30 10.48 9.29
C GLY A 251 -6.48 11.74 9.04
N ASP A 252 -6.46 12.63 10.04
CA ASP A 252 -5.78 13.93 10.01
C ASP A 252 -4.28 13.86 9.70
N ARG A 253 -3.62 12.76 10.11
CA ARG A 253 -2.19 12.55 9.83
C ARG A 253 -1.95 11.92 8.46
N GLY A 254 -2.99 11.55 7.73
CA GLY A 254 -2.88 11.00 6.38
C GLY A 254 -3.46 11.95 5.34
N TYR A 255 -4.46 11.47 4.62
CA TYR A 255 -5.07 12.11 3.47
C TYR A 255 -6.30 12.96 3.82
N ALA A 256 -6.76 13.05 5.09
CA ALA A 256 -8.00 13.76 5.42
C ALA A 256 -8.02 15.21 4.89
N GLN A 257 -6.93 15.95 5.05
CA GLN A 257 -6.81 17.32 4.54
C GLN A 257 -6.83 17.37 3.01
N TYR A 258 -6.11 16.45 2.35
CA TYR A 258 -6.14 16.34 0.88
C TYR A 258 -7.55 16.03 0.36
N LEU A 259 -8.22 15.05 0.95
CA LEU A 259 -9.57 14.65 0.55
C LEU A 259 -10.58 15.76 0.83
N LYS A 260 -10.39 16.56 1.87
CA LYS A 260 -11.18 17.77 2.11
C LYS A 260 -11.01 18.78 0.97
N ASN A 261 -9.77 19.13 0.61
CA ASN A 261 -9.49 20.06 -0.49
C ASN A 261 -10.09 19.55 -1.81
N LEU A 262 -9.97 18.25 -2.05
CA LEU A 262 -10.50 17.59 -3.25
C LEU A 262 -12.03 17.68 -3.35
N ARG A 263 -12.75 17.47 -2.25
CA ARG A 263 -14.22 17.65 -2.18
C ARG A 263 -14.65 19.11 -2.36
N GLN A 264 -13.79 20.04 -1.98
CA GLN A 264 -14.05 21.49 -2.11
C GLN A 264 -13.66 22.04 -3.50
N GLY A 265 -13.04 21.21 -4.36
CA GLY A 265 -12.56 21.62 -5.68
C GLY A 265 -11.35 22.55 -5.63
N GLU A 266 -10.61 22.56 -4.53
CA GLU A 266 -9.40 23.36 -4.35
C GLU A 266 -8.17 22.72 -5.03
N VAL A 267 -8.27 21.42 -5.37
CA VAL A 267 -7.26 20.58 -6.05
C VAL A 267 -7.88 19.56 -7.01
#